data_AF-A0A7S3AUD1-F1
#
_entry.id   AF-A0A7S3AUD1-F1
#
_cell.length_a   1.000
_cell.length_b   1.000
_cell.length_c   1.000
_cell.angle_alpha   90.00
_cell.angle_beta   90.00
_cell.angle_gamma   90.00
#
_symmetry.space_group_name_H-M   'P 1'
#
loop_
_entity.id
_entity.type
_entity.pdbx_description
1 polymer ?
#
loop_
_entity_poly.entity_id
_entity_poly.type
_entity_poly.pdbx_seq_one_letter_code
_entity_poly.pdbx_strand_id
1 'polypeptide(L)'
;MLLGGDENDDSSVRVQCHRHDALDALSLVVEAVEEEHTAAAAAMPTAHRVFGRDKVRLINSGEGRHTVAFSAGGISSRRSEHVQFVLATARLQWLRAAHRNLHPEQCESLFSRRLFAMLTRYDTVASARGAGNQAAVPPDVYLALERSIGVEEGERGSSSAAIECYSSPLNHRQASWPGGGGADTMPLFGTAFPDVDAPFGGVGRFEDLASGDLRVWPPCGHRLLLLNPPFGPRQMLRLASTLTELLQREATAPRRRTTALVVVPSLAERGEHAPHLDAFQTSPFTVAAMRLPAGEHYFLAGLAHQRTRPRALSKPHRHESAIYLLSSCPESAASTSGAVMEAVHAAFRPPL
;
A
#
# COMPACT_ATOMS: atom_id res chain seq x y z
N MET A 1 12.73 -54.40 30.86
CA MET A 1 13.49 -53.93 29.69
C MET A 1 13.26 -52.41 29.65
N LEU A 2 14.17 -51.53 30.10
CA LEU A 2 15.56 -51.28 29.63
C LEU A 2 15.61 -51.25 28.10
N LEU A 3 16.01 -50.21 27.36
CA LEU A 3 16.71 -48.93 27.61
C LEU A 3 16.60 -48.05 26.34
N GLY A 4 16.73 -46.72 26.51
CA GLY A 4 17.41 -45.80 25.57
C GLY A 4 16.57 -45.22 24.42
N GLY A 5 16.62 -43.93 24.09
CA GLY A 5 17.42 -42.82 24.59
C GLY A 5 17.09 -41.55 23.81
N ASP A 6 17.04 -40.45 24.55
CA ASP A 6 17.45 -39.08 24.26
C ASP A 6 17.03 -38.32 22.99
N GLU A 7 16.35 -37.20 23.30
CA GLU A 7 16.70 -35.83 22.91
C GLU A 7 16.69 -35.48 21.42
N ASN A 8 15.68 -34.70 21.03
CA ASN A 8 15.99 -33.37 20.54
C ASN A 8 14.92 -32.36 20.98
N ASP A 9 15.46 -31.34 21.62
CA ASP A 9 14.89 -30.20 22.30
C ASP A 9 14.21 -29.26 21.29
N ASP A 10 12.87 -29.27 21.22
CA ASP A 10 12.11 -28.27 20.46
C ASP A 10 11.90 -27.02 21.32
N SER A 11 13.01 -26.41 21.74
CA SER A 11 13.00 -25.13 22.44
C SER A 11 12.87 -23.99 21.42
N SER A 12 11.69 -23.83 20.82
CA SER A 12 11.37 -22.57 20.16
C SER A 12 11.11 -21.49 21.22
N VAL A 13 12.20 -20.91 21.73
CA VAL A 13 12.12 -19.73 22.61
C VAL A 13 11.62 -18.55 21.79
N ARG A 14 10.31 -18.30 21.83
CA ARG A 14 9.73 -17.01 21.46
C ARG A 14 10.06 -16.01 22.56
N VAL A 15 11.14 -15.25 22.39
CA VAL A 15 11.39 -14.07 23.21
C VAL A 15 10.49 -12.95 22.71
N GLN A 16 9.36 -12.75 23.38
CA GLN A 16 8.55 -11.54 23.25
C GLN A 16 9.12 -10.54 24.27
N CYS A 17 9.80 -9.49 23.81
CA CYS A 17 10.43 -8.49 24.67
C CYS A 17 9.79 -7.10 24.48
N HIS A 18 9.79 -6.31 25.55
CA HIS A 18 8.95 -5.12 25.71
C HIS A 18 9.39 -3.93 24.85
N ARG A 19 8.37 -3.30 24.25
CA ARG A 19 8.36 -2.39 23.10
C ARG A 19 8.91 -0.97 23.34
N HIS A 20 9.32 -0.61 24.56
CA HIS A 20 9.41 0.80 24.96
C HIS A 20 10.70 1.51 24.50
N ASP A 21 11.85 0.86 24.51
CA ASP A 21 13.13 1.59 24.34
C ASP A 21 13.50 1.85 22.86
N ALA A 22 13.03 1.02 21.93
CA ALA A 22 13.18 1.26 20.49
C ALA A 22 12.26 2.37 19.97
N LEU A 23 11.17 2.67 20.70
CA LEU A 23 10.21 3.70 20.34
C LEU A 23 10.72 5.09 20.72
N ASP A 24 11.50 5.29 21.80
CA ASP A 24 11.97 6.64 22.17
C ASP A 24 12.90 7.29 21.12
N ALA A 25 13.64 6.48 20.35
CA ALA A 25 14.43 6.98 19.22
C ALA A 25 13.58 7.35 17.98
N LEU A 26 12.32 6.89 17.92
CA LEU A 26 11.36 7.12 16.83
C LEU A 26 10.16 7.99 17.24
N SER A 27 9.86 8.14 18.53
CA SER A 27 8.70 8.88 19.07
C SER A 27 8.90 10.38 18.95
N LEU A 28 10.16 10.84 18.97
CA LEU A 28 10.55 12.20 18.56
C LEU A 28 10.14 12.55 17.12
N VAL A 29 9.76 11.56 16.29
CA VAL A 29 9.33 11.74 14.89
C VAL A 29 7.79 11.76 14.76
N VAL A 30 7.04 11.23 15.73
CA VAL A 30 5.58 11.10 15.64
C VAL A 30 4.85 12.29 16.27
N GLU A 31 5.34 12.85 17.37
CA GLU A 31 4.74 14.05 18.00
C GLU A 31 4.91 15.31 17.13
N ALA A 32 5.94 15.37 16.28
CA ALA A 32 6.14 16.46 15.32
C ALA A 32 5.09 16.50 14.18
N VAL A 33 4.28 15.45 14.00
CA VAL A 33 3.31 15.37 12.89
C VAL A 33 1.93 15.90 13.29
N GLU A 34 1.64 16.09 14.59
CA GLU A 34 0.34 16.62 15.04
C GLU A 34 0.35 18.09 15.48
N GLU A 35 1.52 18.71 15.73
CA GLU A 35 1.60 20.13 16.13
C GLU A 35 2.13 21.13 15.08
N GLU A 36 2.70 20.71 13.95
CA GLU A 36 3.36 21.65 13.04
C GLU A 36 2.68 21.74 11.66
N HIS A 37 1.48 22.32 11.64
CA HIS A 37 0.80 22.72 10.40
C HIS A 37 1.12 24.16 9.95
N THR A 38 2.07 24.85 10.57
CA THR A 38 2.56 26.16 10.13
C THR A 38 4.00 26.43 10.58
N ALA A 39 5.02 25.88 9.90
CA ALA A 39 6.31 26.54 9.67
C ALA A 39 7.29 25.65 8.88
N ALA A 40 7.96 26.29 7.91
CA ALA A 40 9.32 26.05 7.43
C ALA A 40 9.78 24.63 7.07
N ALA A 41 9.85 24.41 5.76
CA ALA A 41 10.94 23.65 5.15
C ALA A 41 12.29 24.35 5.44
N ALA A 42 13.03 23.88 6.45
CA ALA A 42 14.48 24.08 6.54
C ALA A 42 15.12 23.20 7.62
N ALA A 43 16.17 22.47 7.22
CA ALA A 43 17.19 21.82 8.04
C ALA A 43 16.77 20.61 8.92
N MET A 44 16.78 19.42 8.31
CA MET A 44 17.02 18.19 9.06
C MET A 44 18.52 18.04 9.37
N PRO A 45 18.93 17.81 10.63
CA PRO A 45 20.30 17.43 10.93
C PRO A 45 20.54 15.98 10.50
N THR A 46 21.46 15.78 9.54
CA THR A 46 22.01 14.47 9.17
C THR A 46 22.82 13.91 10.34
N ALA A 47 22.14 13.30 11.30
CA ALA A 47 22.78 12.50 12.34
C ALA A 47 23.24 11.17 11.74
N HIS A 48 24.41 11.17 11.09
CA HIS A 48 25.16 9.94 10.81
C HIS A 48 25.72 9.38 12.12
N ARG A 49 24.86 8.77 12.95
CA ARG A 49 25.36 7.80 13.93
C ARG A 49 25.90 6.62 13.14
N VAL A 50 27.19 6.38 13.29
CA VAL A 50 27.85 5.17 12.78
C VAL A 50 27.25 3.98 13.52
N PHE A 51 26.23 3.38 12.91
CA PHE A 51 25.64 2.10 13.30
C PHE A 51 26.74 1.02 13.31
N GLY A 52 27.28 0.71 14.49
CA GLY A 52 28.32 -0.30 14.66
C GLY A 52 27.77 -1.70 14.40
N ARG A 53 28.43 -2.50 13.55
CA ARG A 53 28.18 -3.96 13.29
C ARG A 53 26.72 -4.44 13.35
N ASP A 54 25.76 -3.62 12.94
CA ASP A 54 24.37 -4.04 12.88
C ASP A 54 24.22 -5.12 11.82
N LYS A 55 23.63 -6.25 12.22
CA LYS A 55 23.39 -7.40 11.34
C LYS A 55 21.90 -7.54 11.14
N VAL A 56 21.43 -7.26 9.92
CA VAL A 56 20.15 -7.76 9.44
C VAL A 56 20.37 -9.19 8.98
N ARG A 57 19.60 -10.15 9.52
CA ARG A 57 19.62 -11.54 9.07
C ARG A 57 18.28 -11.88 8.45
N LEU A 58 18.34 -12.46 7.25
CA LEU A 58 17.19 -13.07 6.60
C LEU A 58 17.23 -14.57 6.89
N ILE A 59 16.28 -15.05 7.69
CA ILE A 59 16.19 -16.44 8.11
C ILE A 59 15.02 -17.07 7.37
N ASN A 60 15.25 -18.13 6.61
CA ASN A 60 14.16 -18.94 6.06
C ASN A 60 13.53 -19.73 7.21
N SER A 61 12.27 -19.44 7.54
CA SER A 61 11.56 -20.08 8.65
C SER A 61 10.73 -21.30 8.23
N GLY A 62 10.86 -21.73 6.97
CA GLY A 62 10.03 -22.81 6.41
C GLY A 62 8.67 -22.32 5.94
N GLU A 63 7.87 -23.22 5.35
CA GLU A 63 6.50 -22.97 4.88
C GLU A 63 6.30 -21.76 3.94
N GLY A 64 7.34 -21.34 3.22
CA GLY A 64 7.28 -20.16 2.35
C GLY A 64 7.27 -18.83 3.13
N ARG A 65 7.90 -18.80 4.31
CA ARG A 65 8.11 -17.59 5.12
C ARG A 65 9.59 -17.29 5.33
N HIS A 66 9.86 -16.00 5.51
CA HIS A 66 11.13 -15.51 6.00
C HIS A 66 10.92 -14.65 7.23
N THR A 67 11.81 -14.83 8.20
CA THR A 67 11.95 -13.94 9.34
C THR A 67 13.08 -12.96 9.05
N VAL A 68 12.77 -11.67 9.06
CA VAL A 68 13.77 -10.60 9.04
C VAL A 68 14.09 -10.26 10.50
N ALA A 69 15.29 -10.65 10.95
CA ALA A 69 15.75 -10.39 12.31
C ALA A 69 16.81 -9.29 12.29
N PHE A 70 16.61 -8.27 13.13
CA PHE A 70 17.60 -7.23 13.38
C PHE A 70 18.14 -7.35 14.79
N SER A 71 19.46 -7.23 14.93
CA SER A 71 20.13 -7.11 16.23
C SER A 71 20.90 -5.80 16.24
N ALA A 72 20.47 -4.86 17.08
CA ALA A 72 21.21 -3.63 17.33
C ALA A 72 22.41 -3.95 18.22
N GLY A 73 23.62 -3.72 17.70
CA GLY A 73 24.86 -3.96 18.43
C GLY A 73 25.18 -2.85 19.43
N GLY A 74 24.47 -2.80 20.57
CA GLY A 74 24.80 -1.89 21.66
C GLY A 74 26.04 -2.35 22.44
N ILE A 75 27.06 -1.49 22.51
CA ILE A 75 28.20 -1.67 23.43
C ILE A 75 27.67 -1.51 24.86
N SER A 76 27.50 -2.64 25.58
CA SER A 76 27.39 -2.77 27.05
C SER A 76 26.06 -3.20 27.71
N SER A 77 24.96 -3.52 27.00
CA SER A 77 23.79 -4.15 27.65
C SER A 77 23.67 -5.64 27.28
N ARG A 78 23.67 -6.51 28.31
CA ARG A 78 23.63 -7.99 28.20
C ARG A 78 22.34 -8.59 27.61
N ARG A 79 21.47 -7.79 27.00
CA ARG A 79 20.26 -8.25 26.33
C ARG A 79 20.19 -7.59 24.96
N SER A 80 20.55 -8.35 23.94
CA SER A 80 20.28 -7.95 22.56
C SER A 80 18.78 -8.00 22.34
N GLU A 81 18.15 -6.83 22.18
CA GLU A 81 16.77 -6.75 21.72
C GLU A 81 16.71 -7.17 20.25
N HIS A 82 15.84 -8.13 19.97
CA HIS A 82 15.65 -8.66 18.62
C HIS A 82 14.27 -8.22 18.12
N VAL A 83 14.27 -7.40 17.08
CA VAL A 83 13.05 -7.10 16.33
C VAL A 83 12.94 -8.13 15.21
N GLN A 84 11.78 -8.79 15.13
CA GLN A 84 11.49 -9.82 14.13
C GLN A 84 10.26 -9.46 13.32
N PHE A 85 10.41 -9.51 11.99
CA PHE A 85 9.29 -9.36 11.06
C PHE A 85 9.11 -10.66 10.26
N VAL A 86 7.87 -11.01 9.95
CA VAL A 86 7.55 -12.18 9.12
C VAL A 86 7.03 -11.71 7.77
N LEU A 87 7.66 -12.18 6.70
CA LEU A 87 7.25 -11.94 5.32
C LEU A 87 7.06 -13.26 4.57
N ALA A 88 6.05 -13.32 3.71
CA ALA A 88 5.93 -14.37 2.71
C ALA A 88 7.12 -14.31 1.73
N THR A 89 7.65 -15.47 1.33
CA THR A 89 8.78 -15.59 0.38
C THR A 89 8.52 -14.83 -0.92
N ALA A 90 7.32 -14.97 -1.49
CA ALA A 90 6.97 -14.27 -2.72
C ALA A 90 7.06 -12.74 -2.57
N ARG A 91 6.62 -12.19 -1.41
CA ARG A 91 6.71 -10.75 -1.15
C ARG A 91 8.15 -10.30 -0.95
N LEU A 92 8.98 -11.06 -0.24
CA LEU A 92 10.40 -10.74 -0.08
C LEU A 92 11.14 -10.75 -1.43
N GLN A 93 10.86 -11.74 -2.28
CA GLN A 93 11.44 -11.83 -3.62
C GLN A 93 11.03 -10.63 -4.48
N TRP A 94 9.75 -10.25 -4.45
CA TRP A 94 9.25 -9.06 -5.14
C TRP A 94 9.95 -7.78 -4.64
N LEU A 95 10.06 -7.57 -3.33
CA LEU A 95 10.73 -6.40 -2.74
C LEU A 95 12.20 -6.32 -3.18
N ARG A 96 12.90 -7.47 -3.21
CA ARG A 96 14.29 -7.54 -3.65
C ARG A 96 14.42 -7.22 -5.14
N ALA A 97 13.51 -7.72 -5.98
CA ALA A 97 13.50 -7.43 -7.41
C ALA A 97 13.21 -5.94 -7.68
N ALA A 98 12.18 -5.37 -7.05
CA ALA A 98 11.85 -3.95 -7.16
C ALA A 98 13.04 -3.06 -6.75
N HIS A 99 13.67 -3.36 -5.61
CA HIS A 99 14.85 -2.63 -5.16
C HIS A 99 16.02 -2.73 -6.14
N ARG A 100 16.29 -3.92 -6.69
CA ARG A 100 17.38 -4.13 -7.66
C ARG A 100 17.14 -3.35 -8.95
N ASN A 101 15.90 -3.30 -9.43
CA ASN A 101 15.57 -2.59 -10.67
C ASN A 101 15.78 -1.06 -10.53
N LEU A 102 15.41 -0.48 -9.38
CA LEU A 102 15.63 0.94 -9.10
C LEU A 102 17.09 1.28 -8.77
N HIS A 103 17.82 0.29 -8.28
CA HIS A 103 19.16 0.47 -7.74
C HIS A 103 20.10 -0.68 -8.13
N PRO A 104 20.40 -0.85 -9.43
CA PRO A 104 21.13 -2.01 -9.94
C PRO A 104 22.57 -2.12 -9.40
N GLU A 105 23.17 -0.99 -9.01
CA GLU A 105 24.55 -0.94 -8.50
C GLU A 105 24.65 -1.21 -6.99
N GLN A 106 23.53 -1.39 -6.28
CA GLN A 106 23.52 -1.47 -4.83
C GLN A 106 23.63 -2.89 -4.29
N CYS A 107 24.39 -3.05 -3.19
CA CYS A 107 24.64 -4.35 -2.56
C CYS A 107 23.48 -4.82 -1.67
N GLU A 108 23.44 -6.13 -1.38
CA GLU A 108 22.43 -6.78 -0.53
C GLU A 108 22.33 -6.19 0.88
N SER A 109 23.43 -5.63 1.39
CA SER A 109 23.46 -4.94 2.69
C SER A 109 22.55 -3.70 2.70
N LEU A 110 22.55 -2.91 1.62
CA LEU A 110 21.72 -1.72 1.51
C LEU A 110 20.24 -2.07 1.36
N PHE A 111 19.92 -3.10 0.57
CA PHE A 111 18.57 -3.67 0.51
C PHE A 111 18.07 -4.06 1.90
N SER A 112 18.88 -4.78 2.67
CA SER A 112 18.52 -5.26 4.01
C SER A 112 18.23 -4.12 4.99
N ARG A 113 19.02 -3.04 4.94
CA ARG A 113 18.81 -1.84 5.77
C ARG A 113 17.52 -1.10 5.40
N ARG A 114 17.26 -0.92 4.10
CA ARG A 114 16.03 -0.27 3.61
C ARG A 114 14.79 -1.09 3.91
N LEU A 115 14.87 -2.41 3.74
CA LEU A 115 13.80 -3.33 4.11
C LEU A 115 13.47 -3.22 5.60
N PHE A 116 14.50 -3.21 6.46
CA PHE A 116 14.32 -3.06 7.90
C PHE A 116 13.67 -1.71 8.27
N ALA A 117 14.13 -0.61 7.68
CA ALA A 117 13.55 0.72 7.91
C ALA A 117 12.06 0.78 7.53
N MET A 118 11.71 0.25 6.34
CA MET A 118 10.32 0.19 5.87
C MET A 118 9.44 -0.69 6.78
N LEU A 119 9.90 -1.90 7.14
CA LEU A 119 9.15 -2.79 8.03
C LEU A 119 8.92 -2.18 9.41
N THR A 120 9.94 -1.53 9.97
CA THR A 120 9.85 -0.84 11.26
C THR A 120 8.83 0.30 11.20
N ARG A 121 8.85 1.12 10.14
CA ARG A 121 7.86 2.20 9.95
C ARG A 121 6.42 1.66 9.95
N TYR A 122 6.15 0.61 9.16
CA TYR A 122 4.82 0.03 9.07
C TYR A 122 4.37 -0.68 10.35
N ASP A 123 5.30 -1.34 11.05
CA ASP A 123 5.00 -1.92 12.36
C ASP A 123 4.64 -0.84 13.38
N THR A 124 5.40 0.25 13.46
CA THR A 124 5.08 1.39 14.36
C THR A 124 3.68 1.96 14.08
N VAL A 125 3.33 2.15 12.82
CA VAL A 125 2.00 2.68 12.44
C VAL A 125 0.89 1.70 12.78
N ALA A 126 1.07 0.41 12.47
CA ALA A 126 0.11 -0.63 12.82
C ALA A 126 -0.04 -0.80 14.35
N SER A 127 1.04 -0.55 15.09
CA SER A 127 1.07 -0.59 16.56
C SER A 127 0.28 0.54 17.18
N ALA A 128 0.45 1.76 16.67
CA ALA A 128 -0.16 2.97 17.23
C ALA A 128 -1.65 3.08 16.88
N ARG A 129 -2.03 2.71 15.65
CA ARG A 129 -3.40 2.91 15.13
C ARG A 129 -4.19 1.62 14.97
N GLY A 130 -3.62 0.47 15.33
CA GLY A 130 -4.19 -0.84 15.10
C GLY A 130 -3.94 -1.36 13.68
N ALA A 131 -3.77 -2.68 13.56
CA ALA A 131 -3.80 -3.36 12.26
C ALA A 131 -5.26 -3.49 11.80
N GLY A 132 -5.64 -2.84 10.68
CA GLY A 132 -6.99 -2.98 10.12
C GLY A 132 -7.64 -1.71 9.58
N ASN A 133 -6.96 -0.55 9.62
CA ASN A 133 -7.51 0.71 9.13
C ASN A 133 -7.66 0.80 7.60
N GLN A 134 -7.24 -0.25 6.88
CA GLN A 134 -7.39 -0.37 5.44
C GLN A 134 -7.24 -1.86 5.08
N ALA A 135 -8.11 -2.34 4.20
CA ALA A 135 -7.98 -3.65 3.57
C ALA A 135 -7.57 -3.45 2.10
N ALA A 136 -6.79 -4.35 1.51
CA ALA A 136 -6.37 -4.22 0.12
C ALA A 136 -7.51 -4.66 -0.82
N VAL A 137 -7.75 -3.90 -1.89
CA VAL A 137 -8.72 -4.26 -2.93
C VAL A 137 -8.20 -5.49 -3.68
N PRO A 138 -9.08 -6.43 -4.05
CA PRO A 138 -8.66 -7.61 -4.83
C PRO A 138 -8.01 -7.21 -6.18
N PRO A 139 -6.92 -7.87 -6.62
CA PRO A 139 -6.29 -7.58 -7.91
C PRO A 139 -7.24 -7.67 -9.10
N ASP A 140 -8.22 -8.59 -9.04
CA ASP A 140 -9.21 -8.80 -10.10
C ASP A 140 -10.09 -7.56 -10.33
N VAL A 141 -10.32 -6.74 -9.30
CA VAL A 141 -11.05 -5.47 -9.43
C VAL A 141 -10.27 -4.49 -10.31
N TYR A 142 -8.96 -4.44 -10.13
CA TYR A 142 -8.09 -3.58 -10.93
C TYR A 142 -8.04 -4.05 -12.39
N LEU A 143 -7.88 -5.35 -12.60
CA LEU A 143 -7.90 -5.95 -13.94
C LEU A 143 -9.25 -5.73 -14.63
N ALA A 144 -10.37 -5.85 -13.90
CA ALA A 144 -11.69 -5.58 -14.42
C ALA A 144 -11.83 -4.12 -14.88
N LEU A 145 -11.34 -3.16 -14.09
CA LEU A 145 -11.33 -1.74 -14.46
C LEU A 145 -10.48 -1.47 -15.71
N GLU A 146 -9.24 -1.94 -15.72
CA GLU A 146 -8.28 -1.74 -16.83
C GLU A 146 -8.85 -2.28 -18.15
N ARG A 147 -9.35 -3.53 -18.14
CA ARG A 147 -10.00 -4.15 -19.31
C ARG A 147 -11.23 -3.37 -19.77
N SER A 148 -12.08 -2.95 -18.83
CA SER A 148 -13.35 -2.27 -19.17
C SER A 148 -13.13 -0.89 -19.78
N ILE A 149 -12.00 -0.23 -19.46
CA ILE A 149 -11.64 1.07 -20.03
C ILE A 149 -10.85 0.91 -21.36
N GLY A 150 -10.51 -0.32 -21.75
CA GLY A 150 -9.72 -0.59 -22.95
C GLY A 150 -8.23 -0.31 -22.77
N VAL A 151 -7.76 -0.33 -21.52
CA VAL A 151 -6.32 -0.34 -21.19
C VAL A 151 -5.89 -1.80 -21.16
N GLU A 152 -5.63 -2.38 -22.33
CA GLU A 152 -5.18 -3.77 -22.41
C GLU A 152 -3.69 -3.89 -21.99
N GLU A 153 -3.40 -4.91 -21.17
CA GLU A 153 -2.04 -5.39 -20.87
C GLU A 153 -1.37 -5.90 -22.16
N GLY A 154 -0.89 -5.03 -23.04
CA GLY A 154 -0.31 -5.53 -24.29
C GLY A 154 0.19 -4.51 -25.30
N GLU A 155 -0.40 -3.32 -25.36
CA GLU A 155 0.18 -2.26 -26.19
C GLU A 155 1.39 -1.67 -25.46
N ARG A 156 2.56 -2.29 -25.64
CA ARG A 156 3.88 -1.88 -25.12
C ARG A 156 4.34 -0.45 -25.53
N GLY A 157 3.43 0.39 -26.02
CA GLY A 157 3.64 1.81 -26.30
C GLY A 157 2.51 2.73 -25.79
N SER A 158 1.42 2.21 -25.23
CA SER A 158 0.32 3.02 -24.69
C SER A 158 0.51 3.23 -23.18
N SER A 159 0.86 4.46 -22.79
CA SER A 159 1.31 4.84 -21.44
C SER A 159 0.26 4.79 -20.33
N SER A 160 -0.84 4.05 -20.49
CA SER A 160 -1.87 4.00 -19.46
C SER A 160 -1.44 3.05 -18.34
N ALA A 161 -0.79 3.59 -17.32
CA ALA A 161 -0.46 2.89 -16.09
C ALA A 161 -1.55 3.18 -15.05
N ALA A 162 -2.27 2.15 -14.61
CA ALA A 162 -3.08 2.30 -13.41
C ALA A 162 -2.19 2.37 -12.18
N ILE A 163 -2.38 3.41 -11.37
CA ILE A 163 -1.62 3.64 -10.15
C ILE A 163 -2.55 3.48 -8.95
N GLU A 164 -2.16 2.59 -8.03
CA GLU A 164 -2.72 2.55 -6.69
C GLU A 164 -2.23 3.76 -5.90
N CYS A 165 -3.10 4.72 -5.63
CA CYS A 165 -2.71 5.98 -4.98
C CYS A 165 -2.48 5.86 -3.47
N TYR A 166 -3.00 4.79 -2.84
CA TYR A 166 -2.93 4.54 -1.40
C TYR A 166 -2.46 3.12 -1.14
N SER A 167 -1.16 2.89 -1.27
CA SER A 167 -0.54 1.58 -1.15
C SER A 167 0.77 1.62 -0.38
N SER A 168 1.41 0.46 -0.30
CA SER A 168 2.71 0.24 0.33
C SER A 168 3.44 -0.89 -0.37
N PRO A 169 4.77 -1.02 -0.21
CA PRO A 169 5.49 -2.19 -0.69
C PRO A 169 4.93 -3.53 -0.18
N LEU A 170 4.22 -3.51 0.96
CA LEU A 170 3.69 -4.70 1.64
C LEU A 170 2.31 -5.14 1.12
N ASN A 171 1.49 -4.23 0.61
CA ASN A 171 0.12 -4.53 0.17
C ASN A 171 -0.17 -4.17 -1.28
N HIS A 172 0.75 -3.50 -1.97
CA HIS A 172 0.63 -3.18 -3.39
C HIS A 172 0.37 -4.45 -4.22
N ARG A 173 -0.50 -4.32 -5.24
CA ARG A 173 -0.78 -5.44 -6.14
C ARG A 173 0.52 -5.96 -6.69
N GLN A 174 0.72 -7.26 -6.48
CA GLN A 174 1.65 -8.00 -7.30
C GLN A 174 0.90 -8.25 -8.60
N ALA A 175 0.86 -7.24 -9.49
CA ALA A 175 0.45 -7.50 -10.87
C ALA A 175 1.24 -8.72 -11.32
N SER A 176 0.52 -9.75 -11.78
CA SER A 176 1.01 -11.10 -12.01
C SER A 176 2.40 -11.02 -12.60
N TRP A 177 3.44 -11.15 -11.78
CA TRP A 177 4.82 -11.03 -12.24
C TRP A 177 5.14 -12.39 -12.82
N PRO A 178 4.96 -12.62 -14.13
CA PRO A 178 5.05 -13.95 -14.69
C PRO A 178 6.52 -14.07 -15.10
N GLY A 179 7.41 -14.20 -14.11
CA GLY A 179 8.79 -14.64 -14.30
C GLY A 179 9.68 -13.90 -15.31
N GLY A 180 9.34 -12.71 -15.80
CA GLY A 180 10.12 -12.11 -16.90
C GLY A 180 9.62 -10.80 -17.49
N GLY A 181 8.81 -10.02 -16.77
CA GLY A 181 8.62 -8.61 -17.14
C GLY A 181 9.99 -7.94 -17.13
N GLY A 182 10.42 -7.39 -18.27
CA GLY A 182 11.69 -6.67 -18.36
C GLY A 182 11.77 -5.58 -17.28
N ALA A 183 12.99 -5.15 -16.97
CA ALA A 183 13.27 -4.10 -15.97
C ALA A 183 12.43 -2.82 -16.15
N ASP A 184 11.81 -2.64 -17.31
CA ASP A 184 11.10 -1.44 -17.77
C ASP A 184 9.65 -1.30 -17.27
N THR A 185 9.06 -2.31 -16.60
CA THR A 185 7.66 -2.22 -16.10
C THR A 185 7.59 -2.47 -14.61
N MET A 186 8.24 -1.59 -13.85
CA MET A 186 8.14 -1.63 -12.40
C MET A 186 6.83 -0.96 -11.96
N PRO A 187 5.98 -1.61 -11.14
CA PRO A 187 4.70 -1.04 -10.80
C PRO A 187 4.89 0.09 -9.77
N LEU A 188 4.43 1.28 -10.15
CA LEU A 188 4.49 2.49 -9.33
C LEU A 188 3.22 2.61 -8.48
N PHE A 189 3.38 3.05 -7.23
CA PHE A 189 2.24 3.23 -6.32
C PHE A 189 2.42 4.45 -5.42
N GLY A 190 1.33 5.14 -5.11
CA GLY A 190 1.28 6.18 -4.11
C GLY A 190 1.40 5.61 -2.70
N THR A 191 2.08 6.33 -1.81
CA THR A 191 2.43 5.90 -0.45
C THR A 191 2.36 7.06 0.55
N ALA A 192 2.07 6.73 1.81
CA ALA A 192 2.17 7.68 2.92
C ALA A 192 3.63 8.01 3.32
N PHE A 193 4.59 7.11 3.03
CA PHE A 193 5.98 7.18 3.51
C PHE A 193 7.01 7.11 2.37
N PRO A 194 7.11 8.16 1.52
CA PRO A 194 8.03 8.16 0.38
C PRO A 194 9.49 7.94 0.78
N ASP A 195 9.88 8.35 1.99
CA ASP A 195 11.24 8.22 2.52
C ASP A 195 11.73 6.77 2.64
N VAL A 196 10.84 5.84 3.00
CA VAL A 196 11.17 4.41 3.15
C VAL A 196 10.65 3.54 2.01
N ASP A 197 9.67 4.02 1.24
CA ASP A 197 9.01 3.26 0.18
C ASP A 197 9.54 3.55 -1.22
N ALA A 198 10.15 4.71 -1.46
CA ALA A 198 10.74 5.04 -2.76
C ALA A 198 11.74 3.99 -3.26
N PRO A 199 12.61 3.37 -2.41
CA PRO A 199 13.48 2.28 -2.83
C PRO A 199 12.77 1.02 -3.32
N PHE A 200 11.46 0.93 -3.15
CA PHE A 200 10.62 -0.21 -3.53
C PHE A 200 9.51 0.18 -4.52
N GLY A 201 9.52 1.41 -5.05
CA GLY A 201 8.57 1.89 -6.06
C GLY A 201 7.49 2.86 -5.59
N GLY A 202 7.56 3.30 -4.34
CA GLY A 202 6.69 4.36 -3.85
C GLY A 202 6.99 5.69 -4.56
N VAL A 203 5.97 6.33 -5.15
CA VAL A 203 6.15 7.55 -5.97
C VAL A 203 5.77 8.86 -5.27
N GLY A 204 5.34 8.81 -4.01
CA GLY A 204 4.90 10.00 -3.27
C GLY A 204 3.51 9.83 -2.67
N ARG A 205 3.08 10.83 -1.90
CA ARG A 205 1.72 10.87 -1.37
C ARG A 205 0.73 11.23 -2.47
N PHE A 206 -0.53 10.85 -2.32
CA PHE A 206 -1.56 11.19 -3.32
C PHE A 206 -1.68 12.70 -3.52
N GLU A 207 -1.55 13.49 -2.47
CA GLU A 207 -1.59 14.95 -2.53
C GLU A 207 -0.45 15.52 -3.39
N ASP A 208 0.76 14.96 -3.27
CA ASP A 208 1.92 15.33 -4.07
C ASP A 208 1.73 14.86 -5.53
N LEU A 209 1.15 13.67 -5.73
CA LEU A 209 0.79 13.13 -7.04
C LEU A 209 -0.25 13.98 -7.75
N ALA A 210 -1.23 14.47 -7.00
CA ALA A 210 -2.33 15.27 -7.50
C ALA A 210 -1.89 16.70 -7.79
N SER A 211 -0.97 17.30 -7.03
CA SER A 211 -0.54 18.70 -7.24
C SER A 211 0.06 18.95 -8.63
N GLY A 212 0.46 17.91 -9.35
CA GLY A 212 0.96 17.97 -10.73
C GLY A 212 2.48 17.97 -10.82
N ASP A 213 3.17 17.77 -9.70
CA ASP A 213 4.63 17.89 -9.59
C ASP A 213 5.40 16.66 -10.07
N LEU A 214 4.74 15.66 -10.66
CA LEU A 214 5.38 14.36 -10.85
C LEU A 214 5.58 13.99 -12.32
N ARG A 215 6.87 13.84 -12.65
CA ARG A 215 7.44 13.09 -13.79
C ARG A 215 6.97 11.62 -13.85
N VAL A 216 6.20 11.18 -12.86
CA VAL A 216 5.61 9.85 -12.74
C VAL A 216 4.51 9.63 -13.77
N TRP A 217 3.82 10.70 -14.17
CA TRP A 217 2.73 10.60 -15.12
C TRP A 217 3.20 10.86 -16.55
N PRO A 218 2.75 10.07 -17.53
CA PRO A 218 2.94 10.45 -18.92
C PRO A 218 2.27 11.81 -19.18
N PRO A 219 2.86 12.65 -20.06
CA PRO A 219 2.38 13.99 -20.33
C PRO A 219 1.04 14.00 -21.09
N CYS A 220 0.68 12.87 -21.73
CA CYS A 220 -0.54 12.65 -22.48
C CYS A 220 -1.09 11.25 -22.20
N GLY A 221 -2.33 11.01 -22.62
CA GLY A 221 -2.98 9.70 -22.51
C GLY A 221 -3.98 9.60 -21.36
N HIS A 222 -4.42 8.37 -21.10
CA HIS A 222 -5.42 8.07 -20.07
C HIS A 222 -4.73 7.61 -18.79
N ARG A 223 -4.94 8.34 -17.69
CA ARG A 223 -4.51 7.98 -16.35
C ARG A 223 -5.61 7.22 -15.63
N LEU A 224 -5.26 6.06 -15.08
CA LEU A 224 -6.14 5.29 -14.23
C LEU A 224 -5.66 5.40 -12.79
N LEU A 225 -6.52 5.91 -11.91
CA LEU A 225 -6.23 6.09 -10.49
C LEU A 225 -7.08 5.11 -9.68
N LEU A 226 -6.44 4.37 -8.79
CA LEU A 226 -7.07 3.40 -7.91
C LEU A 226 -6.91 3.90 -6.48
N LEU A 227 -8.00 4.37 -5.87
CA LEU A 227 -7.97 5.06 -4.59
C LEU A 227 -8.76 4.27 -3.56
N ASN A 228 -8.04 3.69 -2.61
CA ASN A 228 -8.60 3.00 -1.46
C ASN A 228 -7.93 3.59 -0.22
N PRO A 229 -8.33 4.79 0.25
CA PRO A 229 -7.62 5.47 1.33
C PRO A 229 -7.78 4.73 2.67
N PRO A 230 -6.88 4.96 3.65
CA PRO A 230 -7.12 4.56 5.04
C PRO A 230 -8.41 5.19 5.59
N PHE A 231 -9.02 4.50 6.55
CA PHE A 231 -10.30 4.90 7.12
C PHE A 231 -10.12 6.07 8.10
N GLY A 232 -10.49 7.27 7.65
CA GLY A 232 -10.52 8.47 8.46
C GLY A 232 -11.40 9.54 7.80
N PRO A 233 -12.45 10.06 8.48
CA PRO A 233 -13.38 11.02 7.86
C PRO A 233 -12.67 12.24 7.24
N ARG A 234 -11.71 12.83 7.98
CA ARG A 234 -10.91 13.96 7.48
C ARG A 234 -10.06 13.60 6.26
N GLN A 235 -9.50 12.39 6.23
CA GLN A 235 -8.69 11.92 5.11
C GLN A 235 -9.54 11.68 3.86
N MET A 236 -10.72 11.09 4.01
CA MET A 236 -11.65 10.85 2.90
C MET A 236 -12.23 12.16 2.34
N LEU A 237 -12.52 13.15 3.19
CA LEU A 237 -12.91 14.48 2.73
C LEU A 237 -11.78 15.20 1.99
N ARG A 238 -10.55 15.13 2.52
CA ARG A 238 -9.37 15.68 1.84
C ARG A 238 -9.17 15.02 0.48
N LEU A 239 -9.28 13.69 0.41
CA LEU A 239 -9.24 12.94 -0.84
C LEU A 239 -10.29 13.45 -1.83
N ALA A 240 -11.55 13.62 -1.41
CA ALA A 240 -12.61 14.10 -2.29
C ALA A 240 -12.29 15.50 -2.87
N SER A 241 -11.79 16.42 -2.04
CA SER A 241 -11.35 17.76 -2.48
C SER A 241 -10.18 17.67 -3.47
N THR A 242 -9.10 16.99 -3.08
CA THR A 242 -7.88 16.87 -3.90
C THR A 242 -8.16 16.17 -5.24
N LEU A 243 -8.99 15.13 -5.25
CA LEU A 243 -9.38 14.45 -6.48
C LEU A 243 -10.24 15.34 -7.37
N THR A 244 -11.18 16.10 -6.80
CA THR A 244 -12.00 17.07 -7.55
C THR A 244 -11.11 18.13 -8.20
N GLU A 245 -10.15 18.70 -7.47
CA GLU A 245 -9.19 19.67 -7.99
C GLU A 245 -8.30 19.09 -9.10
N LEU A 246 -7.89 17.83 -8.96
CA LEU A 246 -7.14 17.11 -10.00
C LEU A 246 -7.99 16.94 -11.26
N LEU A 247 -9.20 16.40 -11.14
CA LEU A 247 -10.08 16.14 -12.28
C LEU A 247 -10.51 17.44 -12.97
N GLN A 248 -10.72 18.53 -12.23
CA GLN A 248 -11.00 19.85 -12.79
C GLN A 248 -9.84 20.40 -13.63
N ARG A 249 -8.60 20.24 -13.15
CA ARG A 249 -7.41 20.64 -13.91
C ARG A 249 -7.24 19.78 -15.15
N GLU A 250 -7.42 18.47 -15.03
CA GLU A 250 -7.28 17.53 -16.14
C GLU A 250 -8.40 17.68 -17.19
N ALA A 251 -9.61 18.09 -16.79
CA ALA A 251 -10.72 18.37 -17.70
C ALA A 251 -10.42 19.52 -18.67
N THR A 252 -9.53 20.45 -18.29
CA THR A 252 -9.11 21.57 -19.14
C THR A 252 -7.80 21.29 -19.88
N ALA A 253 -7.10 20.19 -19.56
CA ALA A 253 -5.83 19.83 -20.18
C ALA A 253 -6.06 19.05 -21.50
N PRO A 254 -5.68 19.62 -22.66
CA PRO A 254 -5.84 18.91 -23.92
C PRO A 254 -4.99 17.63 -23.92
N ARG A 255 -5.59 16.51 -24.35
CA ARG A 255 -4.95 15.19 -24.48
C ARG A 255 -4.61 14.46 -23.17
N ARG A 256 -5.16 14.91 -22.04
CA ARG A 256 -5.13 14.13 -20.80
C ARG A 256 -6.54 13.72 -20.42
N ARG A 257 -6.68 12.47 -20.04
CA ARG A 257 -7.92 11.94 -19.48
C ARG A 257 -7.57 11.24 -18.18
N THR A 258 -8.32 11.51 -17.13
CA THR A 258 -8.13 10.81 -15.85
C THR A 258 -9.44 10.11 -15.48
N THR A 259 -9.35 8.83 -15.15
CA THR A 259 -10.44 8.08 -14.53
C THR A 259 -9.97 7.54 -13.20
N ALA A 260 -10.78 7.73 -12.17
CA ALA A 260 -10.49 7.36 -10.80
C ALA A 260 -11.56 6.38 -10.30
N LEU A 261 -11.13 5.23 -9.80
CA LEU A 261 -11.96 4.31 -9.03
C LEU A 261 -11.68 4.54 -7.55
N VAL A 262 -12.66 5.09 -6.83
CA VAL A 262 -12.58 5.33 -5.39
C VAL A 262 -13.36 4.24 -4.68
N VAL A 263 -12.71 3.56 -3.73
CA VAL A 263 -13.31 2.55 -2.85
C VAL A 263 -13.18 3.06 -1.43
N VAL A 264 -14.32 3.35 -0.78
CA VAL A 264 -14.36 3.90 0.58
C VAL A 264 -15.36 3.11 1.43
N PRO A 265 -15.18 3.03 2.75
CA PRO A 265 -16.19 2.45 3.62
C PRO A 265 -17.48 3.30 3.60
N SER A 266 -18.64 2.64 3.53
CA SER A 266 -19.96 3.27 3.72
C SER A 266 -20.32 3.40 5.21
N LEU A 267 -19.33 3.56 6.08
CA LEU A 267 -19.55 3.64 7.52
C LEU A 267 -20.27 4.95 7.85
N ALA A 268 -21.60 4.90 7.93
CA ALA A 268 -22.36 5.79 8.77
C ALA A 268 -22.28 5.19 10.19
N GLU A 269 -21.33 5.64 11.00
CA GLU A 269 -21.29 5.19 12.39
C GLU A 269 -22.63 5.56 13.04
N ARG A 270 -23.45 4.58 13.41
CA ARG A 270 -24.64 4.77 14.25
C ARG A 270 -25.62 5.85 13.76
N GLY A 271 -25.78 6.00 12.45
CA GLY A 271 -26.69 7.00 11.86
C GLY A 271 -26.08 8.39 11.69
N GLU A 272 -24.78 8.55 11.91
CA GLU A 272 -24.07 9.78 11.61
C GLU A 272 -23.94 9.99 10.10
N HIS A 273 -24.12 11.24 9.70
CA HIS A 273 -23.89 11.69 8.33
C HIS A 273 -22.44 11.44 7.92
N ALA A 274 -22.25 10.85 6.74
CA ALA A 274 -20.95 10.52 6.19
C ALA A 274 -20.59 11.52 5.06
N PRO A 275 -20.05 12.71 5.39
CA PRO A 275 -19.92 13.82 4.44
C PRO A 275 -18.99 13.50 3.27
N HIS A 276 -18.07 12.54 3.41
CA HIS A 276 -17.24 12.09 2.30
C HIS A 276 -18.04 11.34 1.24
N LEU A 277 -19.07 10.57 1.62
CA LEU A 277 -19.94 9.89 0.66
C LEU A 277 -20.72 10.91 -0.16
N ASP A 278 -21.22 11.96 0.48
CA ASP A 278 -21.93 13.05 -0.19
C ASP A 278 -21.00 13.84 -1.11
N ALA A 279 -19.77 14.11 -0.66
CA ALA A 279 -18.77 14.79 -1.48
C ALA A 279 -18.45 14.01 -2.77
N PHE A 280 -18.31 12.68 -2.71
CA PHE A 280 -18.14 11.88 -3.91
C PHE A 280 -19.43 11.79 -4.73
N GLN A 281 -20.59 11.59 -4.10
CA GLN A 281 -21.87 11.43 -4.79
C GLN A 281 -22.29 12.69 -5.56
N THR A 282 -22.00 13.87 -5.01
CA THR A 282 -22.38 15.17 -5.59
C THR A 282 -21.28 15.79 -6.45
N SER A 283 -20.12 15.15 -6.57
CA SER A 283 -19.04 15.63 -7.44
C SER A 283 -19.51 15.66 -8.90
N PRO A 284 -19.27 16.75 -9.65
CA PRO A 284 -19.62 16.83 -11.08
C PRO A 284 -18.83 15.84 -11.95
N PHE A 285 -17.78 15.23 -11.39
CA PHE A 285 -16.96 14.24 -12.06
C PHE A 285 -17.43 12.80 -11.86
N THR A 286 -18.38 12.56 -10.94
CA THR A 286 -18.90 11.23 -10.67
C THR A 286 -19.80 10.77 -11.81
N VAL A 287 -19.37 9.71 -12.50
CA VAL A 287 -20.10 9.13 -13.64
C VAL A 287 -20.88 7.88 -13.27
N ALA A 288 -20.51 7.22 -12.18
CA ALA A 288 -21.25 6.14 -11.59
C ALA A 288 -20.88 5.96 -10.12
N ALA A 289 -21.83 5.45 -9.34
CA ALA A 289 -21.63 5.09 -7.95
C ALA A 289 -22.35 3.76 -7.67
N MET A 290 -21.81 2.98 -6.74
CA MET A 290 -22.39 1.71 -6.32
C MET A 290 -22.11 1.47 -4.85
N ARG A 291 -23.06 0.87 -4.14
CA ARG A 291 -22.85 0.32 -2.81
C ARG A 291 -22.58 -1.17 -2.90
N LEU A 292 -21.58 -1.63 -2.16
CA LEU A 292 -21.26 -3.03 -1.96
C LEU A 292 -21.83 -3.48 -0.61
N PRO A 293 -22.91 -4.28 -0.59
CA PRO A 293 -23.51 -4.72 0.66
C PRO A 293 -22.52 -5.52 1.52
N ALA A 294 -22.64 -5.37 2.83
CA ALA A 294 -21.87 -6.17 3.77
C ALA A 294 -22.12 -7.67 3.52
N GLY A 295 -21.05 -8.48 3.48
CA GLY A 295 -21.12 -9.91 3.23
C GLY A 295 -21.13 -10.32 1.74
N GLU A 296 -21.35 -9.39 0.81
CA GLU A 296 -21.41 -9.69 -0.64
C GLU A 296 -20.10 -9.41 -1.39
N HIS A 297 -19.14 -8.79 -0.72
CA HIS A 297 -17.83 -8.45 -1.28
C HIS A 297 -16.70 -8.88 -0.36
N TYR A 298 -15.49 -9.03 -0.90
CA TYR A 298 -14.28 -9.29 -0.10
C TYR A 298 -13.18 -8.27 -0.35
N PHE A 299 -12.33 -8.12 0.66
CA PHE A 299 -11.04 -7.46 0.55
C PHE A 299 -9.96 -8.43 1.01
N LEU A 300 -8.72 -8.16 0.59
CA LEU A 300 -7.55 -8.84 1.12
C LEU A 300 -7.16 -8.21 2.45
N ALA A 301 -6.80 -9.05 3.43
CA ALA A 301 -6.33 -8.56 4.73
C ALA A 301 -5.13 -7.62 4.58
N GLY A 302 -5.10 -6.48 5.31
CA GLY A 302 -3.98 -5.53 5.27
C GLY A 302 -2.62 -6.15 5.66
N LEU A 303 -2.64 -7.23 6.44
CA LEU A 303 -1.45 -8.03 6.80
C LEU A 303 -1.21 -9.22 5.85
N ALA A 304 -1.65 -9.13 4.59
CA ALA A 304 -1.47 -10.20 3.60
C ALA A 304 0.00 -10.60 3.45
N HIS A 305 0.94 -9.67 3.61
CA HIS A 305 2.39 -9.92 3.55
C HIS A 305 2.89 -10.95 4.58
N GLN A 306 2.16 -11.20 5.67
CA GLN A 306 2.55 -12.16 6.72
C GLN A 306 1.95 -13.56 6.50
N ARG A 307 1.00 -13.69 5.57
CA ARG A 307 0.20 -14.90 5.36
C ARG A 307 0.70 -15.68 4.15
N THR A 308 0.80 -17.00 4.30
CA THR A 308 1.26 -17.93 3.25
C THR A 308 0.13 -18.58 2.48
N ARG A 309 -1.08 -18.62 3.05
CA ARG A 309 -2.24 -19.31 2.45
C ARG A 309 -3.22 -18.30 1.84
N PRO A 310 -3.49 -18.36 0.52
CA PRO A 310 -4.43 -17.48 -0.16
C PRO A 310 -5.85 -17.52 0.40
N ARG A 311 -6.35 -18.71 0.78
CA ARG A 311 -7.71 -18.89 1.33
C ARG A 311 -7.96 -18.18 2.66
N ALA A 312 -6.90 -17.79 3.39
CA ALA A 312 -7.04 -17.01 4.61
C ALA A 312 -7.16 -15.49 4.33
N LEU A 313 -7.12 -15.06 3.07
CA LEU A 313 -7.08 -13.65 2.68
C LEU A 313 -8.45 -13.09 2.25
N SER A 314 -9.36 -13.93 1.75
CA SER A 314 -10.66 -13.51 1.23
C SER A 314 -11.78 -13.93 2.18
N LYS A 315 -12.04 -13.08 3.19
CA LYS A 315 -13.27 -13.20 3.98
C LYS A 315 -14.27 -12.17 3.48
N PRO A 316 -15.57 -12.49 3.43
CA PRO A 316 -16.60 -11.49 3.19
C PRO A 316 -16.42 -10.32 4.15
N HIS A 317 -16.44 -9.11 3.60
CA HIS A 317 -16.26 -7.89 4.35
C HIS A 317 -17.51 -7.61 5.20
N ARG A 318 -17.30 -7.22 6.45
CA ARG A 318 -18.40 -7.07 7.44
C ARG A 318 -19.15 -5.74 7.33
N HIS A 319 -18.59 -4.80 6.60
CA HIS A 319 -19.15 -3.45 6.46
C HIS A 319 -19.49 -3.20 5.00
N GLU A 320 -20.51 -2.38 4.79
CA GLU A 320 -20.82 -1.86 3.47
C GLU A 320 -19.67 -0.96 2.99
N SER A 321 -19.39 -1.02 1.69
CA SER A 321 -18.44 -0.11 1.03
C SER A 321 -19.16 0.64 -0.09
N ALA A 322 -18.64 1.80 -0.46
CA ALA A 322 -19.07 2.54 -1.63
C ALA A 322 -17.94 2.57 -2.66
N ILE A 323 -18.33 2.43 -3.93
CA ILE A 323 -17.46 2.58 -5.08
C ILE A 323 -17.95 3.79 -5.85
N TYR A 324 -17.03 4.67 -6.22
CA TYR A 324 -17.29 5.78 -7.13
C TYR A 324 -16.35 5.70 -8.33
N LEU A 325 -16.91 5.86 -9.52
CA LEU A 325 -16.15 6.06 -10.74
C LEU A 325 -16.23 7.55 -11.08
N LEU A 326 -15.08 8.21 -11.05
CA LEU A 326 -14.95 9.62 -11.40
C LEU A 326 -14.11 9.79 -12.67
N SER A 327 -14.43 10.77 -13.50
CA SER A 327 -13.76 11.02 -14.78
C SER A 327 -13.56 12.51 -15.02
N SER A 328 -12.40 12.91 -15.54
CA SER A 328 -12.17 14.30 -16.00
C SER A 328 -12.99 14.66 -17.25
N CYS A 329 -13.56 13.65 -17.92
CA CYS A 329 -14.51 13.81 -19.04
C CYS A 329 -15.77 12.99 -18.74
N PRO A 330 -16.71 13.50 -17.93
CA PRO A 330 -17.86 12.75 -17.47
C PRO A 330 -18.77 12.28 -18.61
N GLU A 331 -19.03 13.13 -19.61
CA GLU A 331 -19.94 12.83 -20.72
C GLU A 331 -19.43 11.67 -21.56
N SER A 332 -18.11 11.62 -21.80
CA SER A 332 -17.47 10.54 -22.55
C SER A 332 -17.43 9.22 -21.77
N ALA A 333 -17.33 9.27 -20.44
CA ALA A 333 -17.29 8.07 -19.60
C ALA A 333 -18.71 7.53 -19.28
N ALA A 334 -19.75 8.35 -19.31
CA ALA A 334 -21.11 7.97 -18.96
C ALA A 334 -21.68 6.83 -19.82
N SER A 335 -21.31 6.74 -21.11
CA SER A 335 -21.79 5.68 -22.01
C SER A 335 -21.25 4.29 -21.67
N THR A 336 -20.15 4.21 -20.92
CA THR A 336 -19.47 2.95 -20.56
C THR A 336 -19.47 2.68 -19.06
N SER A 337 -19.82 3.66 -18.23
CA SER A 337 -19.71 3.57 -16.77
C SER A 337 -20.54 2.42 -16.18
N GLY A 338 -21.72 2.12 -16.75
CA GLY A 338 -22.54 0.98 -16.33
C GLY A 338 -21.82 -0.37 -16.46
N ALA A 339 -21.24 -0.64 -17.65
CA ALA A 339 -20.50 -1.87 -17.91
C ALA A 339 -19.22 -1.97 -17.06
N VAL A 340 -18.50 -0.85 -16.90
CA VAL A 340 -17.31 -0.78 -16.02
C VAL A 340 -17.67 -1.14 -14.58
N MET A 341 -18.74 -0.54 -14.04
CA MET A 341 -19.17 -0.79 -12.67
C MET A 341 -19.69 -2.22 -12.46
N GLU A 342 -20.36 -2.80 -13.45
CA GLU A 342 -20.78 -4.20 -13.40
C GLU A 342 -19.58 -5.15 -13.34
N ALA A 343 -18.57 -4.94 -14.19
CA ALA A 343 -17.34 -5.73 -14.19
C ALA A 343 -16.57 -5.60 -12.87
N VAL A 344 -16.42 -4.37 -12.37
CA VAL A 344 -15.79 -4.09 -11.07
C VAL A 344 -16.56 -4.77 -9.93
N HIS A 345 -17.89 -4.68 -9.92
CA HIS A 345 -18.73 -5.32 -8.91
C HIS A 345 -18.58 -6.85 -8.92
N ALA A 346 -18.60 -7.46 -10.11
CA ALA A 346 -18.40 -8.89 -10.26
C ALA A 346 -17.05 -9.32 -9.68
N ALA A 347 -15.99 -8.53 -9.87
CA ALA A 347 -14.65 -8.80 -9.33
C ALA A 347 -14.52 -8.62 -7.81
N PHE A 348 -15.46 -7.92 -7.16
CA PHE A 348 -15.52 -7.85 -5.70
C PHE A 348 -16.18 -9.08 -5.06
N ARG A 349 -16.90 -9.90 -5.83
CA ARG A 349 -17.59 -11.08 -5.29
C ARG A 349 -16.59 -12.15 -4.89
N PRO A 350 -16.76 -12.82 -3.74
CA PRO A 350 -15.91 -13.93 -3.35
C PRO A 350 -15.86 -14.99 -4.46
N PRO A 351 -14.67 -15.58 -4.74
CA PRO A 351 -14.62 -16.75 -5.62
C PRO A 351 -15.46 -17.88 -5.00
N LEU A 352 -16.35 -18.45 -5.82
CA LEU A 352 -17.25 -19.54 -5.44
C LEU A 352 -16.50 -20.81 -5.02
#